data_AF-A0A2S4WBN3-F1
#
_entry.id   AF-A0A2S4WBN3-F1
#
_cell.length_a   1.000
_cell.length_b   1.000
_cell.length_c   1.000
_cell.angle_alpha   90.00
_cell.angle_beta   90.00
_cell.angle_gamma   90.00
#
_symmetry.space_group_name_H-M   'P 1'
#
loop_
_entity.id
_entity.type
_entity.pdbx_description
1 polymer ?
#
loop_
_entity_poly.entity_id
_entity_poly.type
_entity_poly.pdbx_seq_one_letter_code
_entity_poly.pdbx_strand_id
1 'polypeptide(L)'
;MEFNVNITNDRTIGYPYKLIALIVHQGNHLSGHYLTFRRIPTSLNTFSTNWLRVSDQEVDRCSVNEALDSNPTLLFYQSLTDPPSLVSPLQS
;
A
#
# COMPACT_ATOMS: atom_id res chain seq x y z
N MET A 1 0.02 -21.23 34.86
CA MET A 1 -1.03 -20.19 34.77
C MET A 1 -1.12 -19.83 33.30
N GLU A 2 -1.90 -20.62 32.56
CA GLU A 2 -2.05 -20.48 31.11
C GLU A 2 -3.26 -19.59 30.86
N PHE A 3 -3.05 -18.49 30.14
CA PHE A 3 -4.13 -17.59 29.76
C PHE A 3 -4.77 -18.11 28.47
N ASN A 4 -5.88 -18.83 28.62
CA ASN A 4 -6.76 -19.15 27.49
C ASN A 4 -7.44 -17.87 27.02
N VAL A 5 -6.97 -17.33 25.90
CA VAL A 5 -7.69 -16.27 25.19
C VAL A 5 -8.82 -16.91 24.40
N ASN A 6 -10.02 -16.87 24.97
CA ASN A 6 -11.25 -17.09 24.22
C ASN A 6 -11.42 -15.95 23.22
N ILE A 7 -11.09 -16.19 21.96
CA ILE A 7 -11.34 -15.25 20.86
C ILE A 7 -12.85 -15.22 20.62
N THR A 8 -13.56 -14.38 21.37
CA THR A 8 -14.89 -13.93 20.97
C THR A 8 -14.72 -13.17 19.67
N ASN A 9 -15.60 -13.44 18.69
CA ASN A 9 -15.72 -12.78 17.39
C ASN A 9 -16.01 -11.26 17.53
N ASP A 10 -15.09 -10.51 18.10
CA ASP A 10 -15.02 -9.08 17.91
C ASP A 10 -14.61 -8.90 16.45
N ARG A 11 -15.55 -8.48 15.61
CA ARG A 11 -15.24 -8.03 14.26
C ARG A 11 -14.39 -6.78 14.42
N THR A 12 -13.09 -6.96 14.62
CA THR A 12 -12.12 -5.96 14.20
C THR A 12 -12.42 -5.79 12.73
N ILE A 13 -13.09 -4.70 12.37
CA ILE A 13 -13.29 -4.30 10.97
C ILE A 13 -11.89 -3.94 10.50
N GLY A 14 -11.12 -4.96 10.14
CA GLY A 14 -9.86 -4.78 9.45
C GLY A 14 -10.24 -4.08 8.17
N TYR A 15 -9.69 -2.90 7.96
CA TYR A 15 -9.70 -2.27 6.66
C TYR A 15 -8.43 -2.78 5.97
N PRO A 16 -8.49 -3.89 5.21
CA PRO A 16 -7.30 -4.45 4.59
C PRO A 16 -6.81 -3.46 3.52
N TYR A 17 -5.77 -2.71 3.84
CA TYR A 17 -5.09 -1.84 2.89
C TYR A 17 -3.84 -2.53 2.35
N LYS A 18 -3.67 -2.52 1.04
CA LYS A 18 -2.45 -3.01 0.37
C LYS A 18 -1.62 -1.83 -0.09
N LEU A 19 -0.35 -1.80 0.32
CA LEU A 19 0.60 -0.81 -0.19
C LEU A 19 0.87 -1.11 -1.68
N ILE A 20 0.62 -0.12 -2.55
CA ILE A 20 0.73 -0.27 -4.01
C ILE A 20 1.86 0.56 -4.62
N ALA A 21 2.21 1.68 -4.00
CA ALA A 21 3.32 2.52 -4.40
C ALA A 21 3.81 3.37 -3.22
N LEU A 22 5.04 3.86 -3.32
CA LEU A 22 5.61 4.84 -2.42
C LEU A 22 6.54 5.78 -3.18
N ILE A 23 6.71 6.97 -2.63
CA ILE A 23 7.61 8.00 -3.13
C ILE A 23 8.66 8.26 -2.08
N VAL A 24 9.90 8.37 -2.53
CA VAL A 24 11.05 8.68 -1.70
C VAL A 24 11.62 10.00 -2.17
N HIS A 25 11.75 10.94 -1.24
CA HIS A 25 12.53 12.15 -1.47
C HIS A 25 13.97 11.92 -1.01
N GLN A 26 14.92 11.97 -1.95
CA GLN A 26 16.34 11.91 -1.67
C GLN A 26 16.95 13.30 -1.80
N GLY A 27 17.22 13.94 -0.67
CA GLY A 27 17.80 15.28 -0.67
C GLY A 27 17.50 16.04 0.61
N ASN A 28 17.60 17.37 0.52
CA ASN A 28 17.31 18.29 1.60
C ASN A 28 16.11 19.20 1.23
N HIS A 29 15.79 20.16 2.09
CA HIS A 29 14.64 21.05 1.89
C HIS A 29 14.78 22.02 0.70
N LEU A 30 15.98 22.21 0.14
CA LEU A 30 16.26 23.12 -0.98
C LEU A 30 16.39 22.39 -2.32
N SER A 31 16.87 21.15 -2.30
CA SER A 31 17.05 20.34 -3.50
C SER A 31 17.01 18.85 -3.17
N GLY A 32 16.57 18.07 -4.16
CA GLY A 32 16.55 16.63 -4.05
C GLY A 32 16.05 15.97 -5.32
N HIS A 33 15.87 14.66 -5.22
CA HIS A 33 15.39 13.80 -6.28
C HIS A 33 14.25 12.92 -5.79
N TYR A 34 13.24 12.72 -6.62
CA TYR A 34 12.11 11.88 -6.27
C TYR A 34 12.20 10.52 -6.97
N LEU A 35 12.21 9.47 -6.18
CA LEU A 35 12.10 8.10 -6.66
C LEU A 35 10.69 7.59 -6.43
N THR A 36 10.17 6.83 -7.40
CA THR A 36 8.91 6.12 -7.25
C THR A 36 9.17 4.63 -7.19
N PHE A 37 8.71 3.98 -6.12
CA PHE A 37 8.62 2.53 -6.06
C PHE A 37 7.17 2.13 -6.22
N ARG A 38 6.88 1.22 -7.15
CA ARG A 38 5.50 0.80 -7.42
C ARG A 38 5.40 -0.67 -7.74
N ARG A 39 4.27 -1.28 -7.39
CA ARG A 39 3.93 -2.64 -7.81
C ARG A 39 3.61 -2.68 -9.30
N ILE A 40 3.92 -3.82 -9.91
CA ILE A 40 3.52 -4.11 -11.29
C ILE A 40 2.03 -4.46 -11.31
N PRO A 41 1.20 -3.77 -12.12
CA PRO A 41 -0.20 -4.15 -12.33
C PRO A 41 -0.28 -5.50 -13.05
N THR A 42 -1.09 -6.43 -12.56
CA THR A 42 -1.37 -7.71 -13.24
C THR A 42 -2.71 -7.71 -13.95
N SER A 43 -3.67 -6.97 -13.41
CA SER A 43 -5.04 -6.85 -13.91
C SER A 43 -5.68 -5.60 -13.31
N LEU A 44 -6.91 -5.28 -13.71
CA LEU A 44 -7.65 -4.15 -13.16
C LEU A 44 -7.75 -4.29 -11.63
N ASN A 45 -7.26 -3.30 -10.89
CA ASN A 45 -7.23 -3.27 -9.42
C ASN A 45 -6.41 -4.36 -8.72
N THR A 46 -5.56 -5.09 -9.45
CA THR A 46 -4.77 -6.20 -8.90
C THR A 46 -3.29 -6.03 -9.21
N PHE A 47 -2.46 -6.26 -8.20
CA PHE A 47 -1.02 -5.96 -8.22
C PHE A 47 -0.19 -7.19 -7.91
N SER A 48 0.91 -7.35 -8.64
CA SER A 48 1.93 -8.37 -8.45
C SER A 48 2.66 -8.20 -7.11
N THR A 49 3.39 -9.25 -6.71
CA THR A 49 4.39 -9.19 -5.65
C THR A 49 5.66 -8.46 -6.10
N ASN A 50 5.91 -8.35 -7.41
CA ASN A 50 7.06 -7.67 -7.98
C ASN A 50 6.93 -6.14 -7.91
N TRP A 51 8.07 -5.48 -7.69
CA TRP A 51 8.18 -4.03 -7.59
C TRP A 51 9.12 -3.47 -8.66
N LEU A 52 8.86 -2.22 -9.02
CA LEU A 52 9.69 -1.41 -9.91
C LEU A 52 10.15 -0.18 -9.15
N ARG A 53 11.42 0.17 -9.32
CA ARG A 53 12.03 1.42 -8.92
C ARG A 53 12.13 2.29 -10.17
N VAL A 54 11.57 3.48 -10.10
CA VAL A 54 11.49 4.42 -11.23
C VAL A 54 12.21 5.71 -10.82
N SER A 55 13.21 6.08 -11.61
CA SER A 55 14.00 7.30 -11.49
C SER A 55 14.00 8.00 -12.86
N ASP A 56 13.10 8.96 -13.06
CA ASP A 56 12.89 9.62 -14.35
C ASP A 56 12.70 8.64 -15.51
N GLN A 57 13.73 8.46 -16.35
CA GLN A 57 13.73 7.58 -17.52
C GLN A 57 14.21 6.16 -17.18
N GLU A 58 14.83 5.95 -16.02
CA GLU A 58 15.37 4.67 -15.59
C GLU A 58 14.32 3.87 -14.80
N VAL A 59 14.13 2.61 -15.20
CA VAL A 59 13.16 1.69 -14.60
C VAL A 59 13.84 0.35 -14.30
N ASP A 60 13.99 0.05 -13.02
CA ASP A 60 14.61 -1.17 -12.53
C ASP A 60 13.63 -2.05 -11.76
N ARG A 61 13.86 -3.36 -11.77
CA ARG A 61 13.16 -4.26 -10.83
C ARG A 61 13.79 -4.13 -9.45
N CYS A 62 12.96 -4.06 -8.42
CA CYS A 62 13.38 -4.00 -7.02
C CYS A 62 12.56 -4.97 -6.16
N SER A 63 13.04 -5.20 -4.94
CA SER A 63 12.29 -5.96 -3.94
C SER A 63 11.38 -5.05 -3.11
N VAL A 64 10.38 -5.64 -2.44
CA VAL A 64 9.54 -4.88 -1.50
C VAL A 64 10.35 -4.35 -0.31
N ASN A 65 11.36 -5.10 0.15
CA ASN A 65 12.19 -4.69 1.28
C ASN A 65 13.00 -3.45 0.93
N GLU A 66 13.62 -3.42 -0.25
CA GLU A 66 14.31 -2.24 -0.77
C GLU A 66 13.39 -1.01 -0.81
N ALA A 67 12.14 -1.19 -1.25
CA ALA A 67 11.16 -0.11 -1.26
C ALA A 67 10.81 0.36 0.17
N LEU A 68 10.66 -0.55 1.14
CA LEU A 68 10.29 -0.19 2.52
C LEU A 68 11.45 0.43 3.32
N ASP A 69 12.68 -0.02 3.09
CA ASP A 69 13.88 0.47 3.76
C ASP A 69 14.32 1.86 3.25
N SER A 70 13.67 2.38 2.21
CA SER A 70 14.04 3.61 1.52
C SER A 70 13.64 4.92 2.21
N ASN A 71 13.05 4.87 3.41
CA ASN A 71 12.50 6.03 4.13
C ASN A 71 11.48 6.84 3.30
N PRO A 72 10.29 6.26 3.03
CA PRO A 72 9.30 6.85 2.14
C PRO A 72 8.72 8.17 2.70
N THR A 73 8.53 9.14 1.80
CA THR A 73 7.90 10.43 2.08
C THR A 73 6.39 10.38 1.86
N LEU A 74 5.92 9.60 0.88
CA LEU A 74 4.51 9.44 0.56
C LEU A 74 4.19 7.98 0.27
N LEU A 75 3.08 7.49 0.80
CA LEU A 75 2.62 6.11 0.65
C LEU A 75 1.26 6.07 -0.04
N PHE A 76 1.11 5.19 -1.01
CA PHE A 76 -0.15 4.93 -1.70
C PHE A 76 -0.65 3.54 -1.36
N TYR A 77 -1.87 3.49 -0.83
CA TYR A 77 -2.56 2.26 -0.47
C TYR A 77 -3.85 2.09 -1.27
N GLN A 78 -4.19 0.84 -1.54
CA GLN A 78 -5.48 0.46 -2.09
C GLN A 78 -6.28 -0.28 -1.02
N SER A 79 -7.56 0.07 -0.89
CA SER A 79 -8.51 -0.71 -0.09
C SER A 79 -8.79 -2.06 -0.77
N LEU A 80 -8.64 -3.16 -0.03
CA LEU A 80 -9.00 -4.51 -0.49
C LEU A 80 -10.44 -4.87 -0.15
N THR A 81 -11.11 -4.06 0.68
CA THR A 81 -12.56 -4.10 0.85
C THR A 81 -13.20 -3.12 -0.12
N ASP A 82 -14.31 -3.52 -0.73
CA ASP A 82 -15.23 -2.56 -1.30
C ASP A 82 -15.61 -1.55 -0.21
N PRO A 83 -15.73 -0.26 -0.53
CA PRO A 83 -16.24 0.71 0.43
C PRO A 83 -17.55 0.17 0.99
N PRO A 84 -17.78 0.20 2.32
CA PRO A 84 -19.05 -0.23 2.86
C PRO A 84 -20.12 0.53 2.09
N SER A 85 -20.94 -0.21 1.33
CA SER A 85 -21.96 0.34 0.46
C SER A 85 -22.72 1.36 1.27
N LEU A 86 -22.50 2.65 0.98
CA LEU A 86 -23.19 3.74 1.65
C LEU A 86 -24.66 3.54 1.30
N VAL A 87 -25.39 2.98 2.27
CA VAL A 87 -26.84 2.98 2.45
C VAL A 87 -27.61 3.01 1.13
N SER A 88 -28.12 1.87 0.68
CA SER A 88 -29.23 1.86 -0.28
C SER A 88 -30.35 2.75 0.30
N PRO A 89 -30.78 3.84 -0.38
CA PRO A 89 -31.94 4.58 0.07
C PRO A 89 -33.14 3.65 0.03
N LEU A 90 -33.92 3.68 1.12
CA LEU A 90 -35.16 2.94 1.37
C LEU A 90 -35.87 2.46 0.09
N GLN A 91 -36.01 1.14 -0.05
CA GLN A 91 -37.08 0.60 -0.90
C GLN A 91 -38.41 0.85 -0.17
N SER A 92 -39.25 1.70 -0.76
CA SER A 92 -40.69 1.81 -0.49
C SER A 92 -41.47 0.94 -1.47
#